data_AF-A0A923Q3K7-F1
#
_entry.id   AF-A0A923Q3K7-F1
#
_cell.length_a   1.000
_cell.length_b   1.000
_cell.length_c   1.000
_cell.angle_alpha   90.00
_cell.angle_beta   90.00
_cell.angle_gamma   90.00
#
_symmetry.space_group_name_H-M   'P 1'
#
loop_
_entity.id
_entity.type
_entity.pdbx_description
1 polymer ?
#
loop_
_entity_poly.entity_id
_entity_poly.type
_entity_poly.pdbx_seq_one_letter_code
_entity_poly.pdbx_strand_id
1 'polypeptide(L)'
;MRSLLLGFVVAALSLMQTGCGNGAATTFDIDSTTENFGQKVLYNNKVDIVMIVDNSTSMQQHQTRLSQQMPNMVAALQALRMDYHIVVITTSVGSGGDGGVFRGSPSILSNATPNLTATLSERVLQGETGKDLERGLESLQTVLSPAYLTTDGAGFLRDDALLAIVELSDEDDSSAVSASTLATFLDKLKPAAQDGRKSWIFNFIGVLDNSSTCRTFNDYSSPGTKQMALADLAGGTKESICSSNLTSAVSNIKARIVQILTDFTLAEKPVVSTISVRVNGVQIPQGATNGWTYLLEGKRHLVRFHGTAVPPADADIRIDYTPAEAR
;
A
#
# COMPACT_ATOMS: atom_id res chain seq x y z
N MET A 1 -24.17 92.65 -30.48
CA MET A 1 -25.02 91.58 -29.92
C MET A 1 -24.25 90.93 -28.77
N ARG A 2 -24.75 91.11 -27.52
CA ARG A 2 -24.43 90.42 -26.23
C ARG A 2 -22.94 90.11 -25.94
N SER A 3 -22.15 90.97 -25.26
CA SER A 3 -21.96 91.12 -23.77
C SER A 3 -21.77 89.78 -23.04
N LEU A 4 -20.76 89.49 -22.20
CA LEU A 4 -20.11 90.19 -21.06
C LEU A 4 -18.71 89.54 -20.81
N LEU A 5 -17.59 90.27 -20.66
CA LEU A 5 -17.01 90.99 -19.49
C LEU A 5 -16.22 90.12 -18.47
N LEU A 6 -14.91 90.44 -18.38
CA LEU A 6 -14.03 90.60 -17.19
C LEU A 6 -13.91 89.43 -16.19
N GLY A 7 -12.75 89.06 -15.64
CA GLY A 7 -11.49 89.76 -15.40
C GLY A 7 -11.09 89.58 -13.92
N PHE A 8 -9.77 89.40 -13.67
CA PHE A 8 -9.02 89.69 -12.44
C PHE A 8 -8.95 88.69 -11.24
N VAL A 9 -7.70 88.24 -11.02
CA VAL A 9 -6.82 88.39 -9.83
C VAL A 9 -6.96 87.51 -8.57
N VAL A 10 -5.86 86.76 -8.36
CA VAL A 10 -5.07 86.41 -7.16
C VAL A 10 -5.67 86.66 -5.76
N ALA A 11 -5.66 85.63 -4.91
CA ALA A 11 -5.24 85.71 -3.50
C ALA A 11 -5.02 84.32 -2.90
N ALA A 12 -3.87 84.14 -2.22
CA ALA A 12 -3.60 83.03 -1.32
C ALA A 12 -4.39 83.20 -0.02
N LEU A 13 -4.93 82.11 0.53
CA LEU A 13 -5.47 82.09 1.89
C LEU A 13 -5.21 80.73 2.55
N SER A 14 -4.41 80.76 3.61
CA SER A 14 -4.21 79.66 4.55
C SER A 14 -5.33 79.68 5.60
N LEU A 15 -5.93 78.52 5.86
CA LEU A 15 -6.74 78.27 7.06
C LEU A 15 -6.32 76.93 7.70
N MET A 16 -6.00 77.01 8.99
CA MET A 16 -5.80 75.89 9.92
C MET A 16 -7.14 75.26 10.33
N GLN A 17 -7.05 74.09 11.00
CA GLN A 17 -8.03 73.33 11.83
C GLN A 17 -8.15 71.90 11.26
N THR A 18 -8.08 70.78 11.99
CA THR A 18 -8.10 70.45 13.42
C THR A 18 -7.63 68.99 13.54
N GLY A 19 -6.84 68.67 14.56
CA GLY A 19 -6.54 67.29 14.90
C GLY A 19 -7.68 66.64 15.70
N CYS A 20 -7.99 65.38 15.37
CA CYS A 20 -8.45 64.39 16.35
C CYS A 20 -7.66 63.11 16.07
N GLY A 21 -6.76 62.77 16.97
CA GLY A 21 -6.24 61.42 17.05
C GLY A 21 -7.39 60.47 17.39
N ASN A 22 -7.43 59.35 16.71
CA ASN A 22 -7.69 58.06 17.33
C ASN A 22 -7.02 57.02 16.44
N GLY A 23 -6.03 56.35 17.00
CA GLY A 23 -5.46 55.14 16.43
C GLY A 23 -6.55 54.09 16.36
N ALA A 24 -7.28 54.06 15.25
CA ALA A 24 -7.82 52.81 14.77
C ALA A 24 -6.66 52.14 14.06
N ALA A 25 -5.94 51.29 14.79
CA ALA A 25 -5.26 50.18 14.16
C ALA A 25 -6.28 49.58 13.20
N THR A 26 -5.99 49.58 11.90
CA THR A 26 -6.67 48.70 10.96
C THR A 26 -6.36 47.29 11.46
N THR A 27 -7.18 46.79 12.37
CA THR A 27 -7.29 45.38 12.64
C THR A 27 -7.77 44.78 11.33
N PHE A 28 -6.82 44.26 10.56
CA PHE A 28 -7.12 43.15 9.67
C PHE A 28 -7.64 42.06 10.59
N ASP A 29 -8.97 42.05 10.77
CA ASP A 29 -9.63 40.86 11.21
C ASP A 29 -9.42 39.89 10.06
N ILE A 30 -8.38 39.05 10.19
CA ILE A 30 -8.33 37.81 9.45
C ILE A 30 -9.55 37.09 10.00
N ASP A 31 -10.66 37.24 9.27
CA ASP A 31 -11.81 36.39 9.46
C ASP A 31 -11.23 34.99 9.46
N SER A 32 -11.20 34.36 10.63
CA SER A 32 -10.74 33.00 10.78
C SER A 32 -11.86 32.12 10.25
N THR A 33 -12.19 32.32 8.97
CA THR A 33 -12.69 31.25 8.13
C THR A 33 -11.65 30.18 8.26
N THR A 34 -11.90 29.29 9.22
CA THR A 34 -11.36 27.96 9.26
C THR A 34 -11.90 27.33 7.98
N GLU A 35 -11.25 27.65 6.86
CA GLU A 35 -11.33 26.89 5.63
C GLU A 35 -10.98 25.48 6.07
N ASN A 36 -12.02 24.70 6.33
CA ASN A 36 -11.85 23.31 6.68
C ASN A 36 -11.28 22.67 5.42
N PHE A 37 -9.95 22.50 5.38
CA PHE A 37 -9.26 21.70 4.38
C PHE A 37 -9.57 20.21 4.58
N GLY A 38 -10.85 19.89 4.74
CA GLY A 38 -11.36 18.54 4.89
C GLY A 38 -11.22 17.82 3.56
N GLN A 39 -10.11 17.10 3.39
CA GLN A 39 -9.97 16.20 2.26
C GLN A 39 -10.92 15.02 2.51
N LYS A 40 -11.98 14.90 1.70
CA LYS A 40 -12.74 13.64 1.62
C LYS A 40 -11.87 12.65 0.87
N VAL A 41 -11.29 11.69 1.59
CA VAL A 41 -10.39 10.72 0.96
C VAL A 41 -11.15 9.45 0.63
N LEU A 42 -11.33 9.18 -0.66
CA LEU A 42 -11.65 7.84 -1.13
C LEU A 42 -10.33 7.06 -1.13
N TYR A 43 -10.18 6.13 -0.20
CA TYR A 43 -9.01 5.28 -0.13
C TYR A 43 -9.21 4.05 -1.03
N ASN A 44 -8.17 3.69 -1.79
CA ASN A 44 -8.16 2.58 -2.75
C ASN A 44 -8.30 1.21 -2.07
N ASN A 45 -9.47 0.60 -2.11
CA ASN A 45 -9.71 -0.70 -1.50
C ASN A 45 -9.39 -1.91 -2.39
N LYS A 46 -8.73 -1.70 -3.53
CA LYS A 46 -8.42 -2.77 -4.49
C LYS A 46 -7.03 -3.34 -4.28
N VAL A 47 -6.92 -4.67 -4.25
CA VAL A 47 -5.64 -5.37 -4.12
C VAL A 47 -5.61 -6.62 -5.00
N ASP A 48 -4.56 -6.77 -5.79
CA ASP A 48 -4.29 -7.99 -6.55
C ASP A 48 -3.17 -8.75 -5.85
N ILE A 49 -3.44 -9.98 -5.43
CA ILE A 49 -2.53 -10.80 -4.63
C ILE A 49 -2.00 -11.95 -5.47
N VAL A 50 -0.67 -12.05 -5.57
CA VAL A 50 0.01 -13.23 -6.11
C VAL A 50 0.60 -14.02 -4.95
N MET A 51 0.12 -15.23 -4.73
CA MET A 51 0.73 -16.19 -3.81
C MET A 51 1.68 -17.09 -4.61
N ILE A 52 2.98 -16.93 -4.40
CA ILE A 52 4.01 -17.80 -4.97
C ILE A 52 4.29 -18.88 -3.94
N VAL A 53 4.01 -20.13 -4.29
CA VAL A 53 4.17 -21.27 -3.39
C VAL A 53 5.20 -22.22 -3.98
N ASP A 54 6.32 -22.32 -3.29
CA ASP A 54 7.31 -23.35 -3.53
C ASP A 54 6.69 -24.74 -3.32
N ASN A 55 6.87 -25.59 -4.34
CA ASN A 55 6.32 -26.93 -4.42
C ASN A 55 7.39 -28.01 -4.57
N SER A 56 8.64 -27.74 -4.19
CA SER A 56 9.69 -28.76 -4.14
C SER A 56 9.59 -29.67 -2.92
N THR A 57 10.50 -30.64 -2.89
CA THR A 57 10.60 -31.63 -1.83
C THR A 57 10.84 -30.94 -0.49
N SER A 58 10.04 -31.28 0.54
CA SER A 58 10.03 -30.72 1.92
C SER A 58 9.01 -29.62 2.20
N MET A 59 8.42 -29.02 1.16
CA MET A 59 7.52 -27.87 1.33
C MET A 59 6.15 -28.22 1.94
N GLN A 60 5.74 -29.48 1.96
CA GLN A 60 4.40 -29.91 2.39
C GLN A 60 4.02 -29.38 3.78
N GLN A 61 4.94 -29.43 4.75
CA GLN A 61 4.66 -28.94 6.10
C GLN A 61 4.48 -27.42 6.14
N HIS A 62 5.25 -26.68 5.33
CA HIS A 62 5.25 -25.23 5.30
C HIS A 62 4.01 -24.70 4.56
N GLN A 63 3.65 -25.34 3.44
CA GLN A 63 2.38 -25.12 2.75
C GLN A 63 1.18 -25.35 3.68
N THR A 64 1.22 -26.40 4.50
CA THR A 64 0.16 -26.69 5.49
C THR A 64 0.04 -25.56 6.52
N ARG A 65 1.16 -25.05 7.04
CA ARG A 65 1.16 -23.89 7.96
C ARG A 65 0.62 -22.63 7.30
N LEU A 66 0.91 -22.40 6.01
CA LEU A 66 0.36 -21.28 5.25
C LEU A 66 -1.16 -21.45 5.02
N SER A 67 -1.60 -22.63 4.61
CA SER A 67 -3.00 -22.99 4.39
C SER A 67 -3.87 -22.72 5.63
N GLN A 68 -3.35 -23.04 6.81
CA GLN A 68 -4.00 -22.78 8.11
C GLN A 68 -4.21 -21.29 8.40
N GLN A 69 -3.46 -20.38 7.76
CA GLN A 69 -3.59 -18.94 7.93
C GLN A 69 -4.47 -18.25 6.88
N MET A 70 -4.79 -18.92 5.78
CA MET A 70 -5.66 -18.36 4.73
C MET A 70 -7.03 -17.90 5.27
N PRO A 71 -7.69 -18.61 6.22
CA PRO A 71 -8.92 -18.11 6.84
C PRO A 71 -8.76 -16.75 7.53
N ASN A 72 -7.63 -16.52 8.22
CA ASN A 72 -7.35 -15.26 8.89
C ASN A 72 -7.11 -14.13 7.90
N MET A 73 -6.42 -14.41 6.79
CA MET A 73 -6.18 -13.44 5.72
C MET A 73 -7.50 -13.05 5.03
N VAL A 74 -8.32 -14.04 4.63
CA VAL A 74 -9.61 -13.79 3.97
C VAL A 74 -10.57 -13.03 4.89
N ALA A 75 -10.66 -13.42 6.17
CA ALA A 75 -11.50 -12.72 7.14
C ALA A 75 -11.09 -11.25 7.29
N ALA A 76 -9.79 -10.94 7.27
CA ALA A 76 -9.31 -9.57 7.34
C ALA A 76 -9.68 -8.75 6.08
N LEU A 77 -9.47 -9.32 4.89
CA LEU A 77 -9.85 -8.67 3.62
C LEU A 77 -11.36 -8.38 3.59
N GLN A 78 -12.18 -9.32 4.06
CA GLN A 78 -13.63 -9.17 4.16
C GLN A 78 -14.04 -8.11 5.19
N ALA A 79 -13.44 -8.12 6.39
CA ALA A 79 -13.73 -7.15 7.44
C ALA A 79 -13.41 -5.72 7.01
N LEU A 80 -12.36 -5.54 6.23
CA LEU A 80 -11.97 -4.25 5.65
C LEU A 80 -12.76 -3.89 4.39
N ARG A 81 -13.58 -4.80 3.87
CA ARG A 81 -14.35 -4.63 2.62
C ARG A 81 -13.45 -4.34 1.42
N MET A 82 -12.34 -5.07 1.35
CA MET A 82 -11.40 -5.04 0.22
C MET A 82 -12.02 -5.69 -1.02
N ASP A 83 -11.70 -5.14 -2.19
CA ASP A 83 -11.98 -5.70 -3.51
C ASP A 83 -10.71 -6.39 -4.02
N TYR A 84 -10.64 -7.71 -3.90
CA TYR A 84 -9.41 -8.45 -4.17
C TYR A 84 -9.51 -9.43 -5.32
N HIS A 85 -8.39 -9.57 -6.04
CA HIS A 85 -8.11 -10.71 -6.89
C HIS A 85 -6.95 -11.49 -6.27
N ILE A 86 -7.03 -12.82 -6.21
CA ILE A 86 -5.98 -13.68 -5.67
C ILE A 86 -5.68 -14.77 -6.68
N VAL A 87 -4.41 -14.92 -7.03
CA VAL A 87 -3.91 -16.03 -7.86
C VAL A 87 -2.82 -16.76 -7.10
N VAL A 88 -2.70 -18.06 -7.36
CA VAL A 88 -1.60 -18.88 -6.85
C VAL A 88 -0.76 -19.35 -8.03
N ILE A 89 0.56 -19.28 -7.89
CA ILE A 89 1.54 -19.80 -8.84
C ILE A 89 2.60 -20.62 -8.08
N THR A 90 3.31 -21.50 -8.80
CA THR A 90 4.43 -22.26 -8.23
C THR A 90 5.77 -21.79 -8.77
N THR A 91 6.83 -22.22 -8.11
CA THR A 91 8.24 -21.95 -8.44
C THR A 91 8.80 -22.88 -9.54
N SER A 92 8.11 -23.98 -9.85
CA SER A 92 8.56 -25.04 -10.77
C SER A 92 8.50 -24.66 -12.26
N VAL A 93 9.40 -23.80 -12.74
CA VAL A 93 9.41 -23.34 -14.15
C VAL A 93 10.16 -24.28 -15.10
N GLY A 94 9.71 -24.34 -16.37
CA GLY A 94 10.35 -25.05 -17.47
C GLY A 94 9.73 -26.43 -17.77
N SER A 95 10.36 -27.22 -18.65
CA SER A 95 9.80 -28.50 -19.11
C SER A 95 9.38 -29.43 -17.96
N GLY A 96 8.13 -29.90 -17.98
CA GLY A 96 7.55 -30.77 -16.95
C GLY A 96 7.22 -30.09 -15.61
N GLY A 97 7.47 -28.78 -15.48
CA GLY A 97 7.08 -27.99 -14.33
C GLY A 97 5.71 -27.33 -14.52
N ASP A 98 5.14 -26.84 -13.42
CA ASP A 98 3.81 -26.26 -13.35
C ASP A 98 3.80 -24.78 -12.89
N GLY A 99 4.98 -24.15 -12.90
CA GLY A 99 5.18 -22.71 -12.66
C GLY A 99 4.99 -21.87 -13.94
N GLY A 100 4.92 -20.55 -13.77
CA GLY A 100 4.66 -19.59 -14.86
C GLY A 100 3.22 -19.59 -15.35
N VAL A 101 2.29 -20.18 -14.57
CA VAL A 101 0.86 -20.25 -14.86
C VAL A 101 0.04 -20.09 -13.58
N PHE A 102 -1.17 -19.57 -13.70
CA PHE A 102 -2.13 -19.52 -12.59
C PHE A 102 -2.68 -20.91 -12.28
N ARG A 103 -2.79 -21.23 -10.99
CA ARG A 103 -3.22 -22.54 -10.52
C ARG A 103 -4.72 -22.59 -10.22
N GLY A 104 -5.30 -23.76 -10.49
CA GLY A 104 -6.68 -24.09 -10.17
C GLY A 104 -7.72 -23.48 -11.12
N SER A 105 -8.98 -23.82 -10.88
CA SER A 105 -10.14 -23.28 -11.59
C SER A 105 -11.23 -22.89 -10.57
N PRO A 106 -11.81 -21.67 -10.63
CA PRO A 106 -11.31 -20.54 -11.41
C PRO A 106 -9.88 -20.17 -10.97
N SER A 107 -9.08 -19.65 -11.90
CA SER A 107 -7.67 -19.29 -11.65
C SER A 107 -7.53 -18.00 -10.83
N ILE A 108 -8.42 -17.04 -11.06
CA ILE A 108 -8.53 -15.79 -10.29
C ILE A 108 -9.63 -15.95 -9.25
N LEU A 109 -9.27 -15.81 -7.99
CA LEU A 109 -10.22 -15.81 -6.87
C LEU A 109 -10.58 -14.39 -6.48
N SER A 110 -11.85 -14.15 -6.16
CA SER A 110 -12.36 -12.83 -5.75
C SER A 110 -13.45 -12.97 -4.70
N ASN A 111 -14.02 -11.84 -4.26
CA ASN A 111 -15.17 -11.81 -3.35
C ASN A 111 -16.39 -12.60 -3.90
N ALA A 112 -16.46 -12.81 -5.22
CA ALA A 112 -17.53 -13.58 -5.87
C ALA A 112 -17.25 -15.09 -5.92
N THR A 113 -16.05 -15.55 -5.57
CA THR A 113 -15.71 -16.98 -5.57
C THR A 113 -16.49 -17.72 -4.48
N PRO A 114 -17.30 -18.73 -4.83
CA PRO A 114 -17.96 -19.57 -3.84
C PRO A 114 -16.94 -20.31 -2.98
N ASN A 115 -17.19 -20.41 -1.67
CA ASN A 115 -16.30 -21.09 -0.71
C ASN A 115 -14.84 -20.59 -0.74
N LEU A 116 -14.62 -19.31 -1.07
CA LEU A 116 -13.30 -18.68 -1.23
C LEU A 116 -12.26 -19.15 -0.21
N THR A 117 -12.58 -19.12 1.09
CA THR A 117 -11.64 -19.50 2.15
C THR A 117 -11.15 -20.94 1.98
N ALA A 118 -12.06 -21.89 1.78
CA ALA A 118 -11.70 -23.29 1.58
C ALA A 118 -10.92 -23.46 0.28
N THR A 119 -11.38 -22.81 -0.79
CA THR A 119 -10.71 -22.85 -2.09
C THR A 119 -9.29 -22.32 -2.02
N LEU A 120 -9.04 -21.19 -1.36
CA LEU A 120 -7.70 -20.62 -1.22
C LEU A 120 -6.81 -21.46 -0.29
N SER A 121 -7.35 -21.94 0.84
CA SER A 121 -6.64 -22.85 1.75
C SER A 121 -6.16 -24.11 1.03
N GLU A 122 -6.99 -24.73 0.21
CA GLU A 122 -6.60 -25.88 -0.60
C GLU A 122 -5.61 -25.47 -1.69
N ARG A 123 -5.81 -24.32 -2.33
CA ARG A 123 -4.98 -23.87 -3.45
C ARG A 123 -3.56 -23.48 -3.06
N VAL A 124 -3.25 -23.20 -1.80
CA VAL A 124 -1.85 -23.01 -1.39
C VAL A 124 -1.15 -24.33 -1.04
N LEU A 125 -1.86 -25.47 -1.08
CA LEU A 125 -1.29 -26.81 -0.96
C LEU A 125 -0.93 -27.34 -2.35
N GLN A 126 0.23 -26.92 -2.86
CA GLN A 126 0.70 -27.30 -4.19
C GLN A 126 1.36 -28.68 -4.23
N GLY A 127 1.59 -29.29 -3.06
CA GLY A 127 2.31 -30.56 -2.94
C GLY A 127 3.82 -30.35 -3.06
N GLU A 128 4.56 -31.46 -3.14
CA GLU A 128 6.03 -31.48 -3.12
C GLU A 128 6.64 -32.18 -4.35
N THR A 129 5.90 -32.26 -5.45
CA THR A 129 6.33 -32.90 -6.71
C THR A 129 6.92 -31.92 -7.72
N GLY A 130 7.25 -30.72 -7.26
CA GLY A 130 7.88 -29.67 -8.04
C GLY A 130 9.34 -30.00 -8.37
N LYS A 131 10.01 -29.01 -8.96
CA LYS A 131 11.42 -29.10 -9.34
C LYS A 131 12.33 -28.70 -8.19
N ASP A 132 13.54 -29.25 -8.18
CA ASP A 132 14.59 -28.94 -7.19
C ASP A 132 15.25 -27.56 -7.38
N LEU A 133 14.85 -26.79 -8.39
CA LEU A 133 15.39 -25.44 -8.62
C LEU A 133 14.24 -24.45 -8.61
N GLU A 134 14.10 -23.72 -7.51
CA GLU A 134 13.01 -22.76 -7.38
C GLU A 134 13.19 -21.57 -8.30
N ARG A 135 12.21 -21.30 -9.14
CA ARG A 135 12.23 -20.16 -10.08
C ARG A 135 10.97 -19.30 -9.89
N GLY A 136 10.71 -18.94 -8.64
CA GLY A 136 9.57 -18.11 -8.22
C GLY A 136 9.56 -16.73 -8.90
N LEU A 137 10.72 -16.08 -9.01
CA LEU A 137 10.83 -14.76 -9.63
C LEU A 137 10.54 -14.81 -11.14
N GLU A 138 10.99 -15.86 -11.83
CA GLU A 138 10.68 -16.08 -13.24
C GLU A 138 9.22 -16.47 -13.46
N SER A 139 8.66 -17.31 -12.58
CA SER A 139 7.25 -17.66 -12.58
C SER A 139 6.38 -16.41 -12.48
N LEU A 140 6.69 -15.53 -11.53
CA LEU A 140 6.04 -14.23 -11.35
C LEU A 140 6.18 -13.34 -12.59
N GLN A 141 7.40 -13.20 -13.13
CA GLN A 141 7.64 -12.40 -14.33
C GLN A 141 6.82 -12.90 -15.53
N THR A 142 6.67 -14.22 -15.66
CA THR A 142 5.91 -14.85 -16.74
C THR A 142 4.42 -14.51 -16.64
N VAL A 143 3.79 -14.74 -15.48
CA VAL A 143 2.35 -14.51 -15.30
C VAL A 143 1.94 -13.04 -15.25
N LEU A 144 2.90 -12.15 -15.00
CA LEU A 144 2.71 -10.70 -15.05
C LEU A 144 3.12 -10.08 -16.39
N SER A 145 3.59 -10.88 -17.35
CA SER A 145 3.94 -10.38 -18.67
C SER A 145 2.70 -9.85 -19.41
N PRO A 146 2.82 -8.82 -20.26
CA PRO A 146 1.69 -8.33 -21.05
C PRO A 146 1.02 -9.41 -21.92
N ALA A 147 1.81 -10.36 -22.44
CA ALA A 147 1.30 -11.47 -23.25
C ALA A 147 0.40 -12.41 -22.44
N TYR A 148 0.82 -12.75 -21.22
CA TYR A 148 0.02 -13.60 -20.33
C TYR A 148 -1.24 -12.86 -19.84
N LEU A 149 -1.10 -11.61 -19.40
CA LEU A 149 -2.21 -10.80 -18.87
C LEU A 149 -3.27 -10.44 -19.91
N THR A 150 -2.97 -10.51 -21.21
CA THR A 150 -3.96 -10.32 -22.29
C THR A 150 -4.67 -11.62 -22.69
N THR A 151 -4.23 -12.76 -22.16
CA THR A 151 -4.75 -14.09 -22.50
C THR A 151 -5.15 -14.85 -21.23
N ASP A 152 -4.31 -15.77 -20.76
CA ASP A 152 -4.60 -16.68 -19.63
C ASP A 152 -4.77 -15.95 -18.29
N GLY A 153 -4.12 -14.79 -18.15
CA GLY A 153 -4.21 -13.92 -16.98
C GLY A 153 -5.21 -12.76 -17.11
N ALA A 154 -6.05 -12.75 -18.15
CA ALA A 154 -6.97 -11.66 -18.41
C ALA A 154 -7.90 -11.41 -17.22
N GLY A 155 -7.99 -10.13 -16.82
CA GLY A 155 -8.81 -9.68 -15.70
C GLY A 155 -8.14 -9.77 -14.32
N PHE A 156 -6.92 -10.30 -14.21
CA PHE A 156 -6.21 -10.35 -12.93
C PHE A 156 -5.70 -8.96 -12.49
N LEU A 157 -4.76 -8.40 -13.24
CA LEU A 157 -4.03 -7.19 -12.85
C LEU A 157 -4.81 -5.93 -13.20
N ARG A 158 -5.25 -5.19 -12.18
CA ARG A 158 -6.02 -3.96 -12.31
C ARG A 158 -5.11 -2.75 -12.11
N ASP A 159 -5.23 -1.75 -12.97
CA ASP A 159 -4.36 -0.56 -12.93
C ASP A 159 -4.46 0.18 -11.61
N ASP A 160 -5.67 0.27 -11.05
CA ASP A 160 -5.99 0.97 -9.81
C ASP A 160 -5.88 0.10 -8.55
N ALA A 161 -5.42 -1.15 -8.61
CA ALA A 161 -5.20 -1.99 -7.43
C ALA A 161 -3.75 -1.94 -6.92
N LEU A 162 -3.52 -2.16 -5.62
CA LEU A 162 -2.17 -2.51 -5.13
C LEU A 162 -1.82 -3.94 -5.58
N LEU A 163 -0.65 -4.16 -6.20
CA LEU A 163 -0.14 -5.50 -6.44
C LEU A 163 0.63 -6.01 -5.22
N ALA A 164 0.08 -6.95 -4.45
CA ALA A 164 0.73 -7.56 -3.31
C ALA A 164 1.23 -8.96 -3.64
N ILE A 165 2.53 -9.18 -3.56
CA ILE A 165 3.14 -10.49 -3.81
C ILE A 165 3.57 -11.08 -2.48
N VAL A 166 3.26 -12.36 -2.28
CA VAL A 166 3.67 -13.14 -1.11
C VAL A 166 4.30 -14.43 -1.61
N GLU A 167 5.58 -14.62 -1.31
CA GLU A 167 6.31 -15.84 -1.66
C GLU A 167 6.60 -16.67 -0.41
N LEU A 168 6.30 -17.96 -0.49
CA LEU A 168 6.70 -18.98 0.47
C LEU A 168 7.70 -19.90 -0.21
N SER A 169 8.94 -19.93 0.26
CA SER A 169 9.99 -20.85 -0.22
C SER A 169 11.00 -21.11 0.90
N ASP A 170 11.59 -22.30 0.90
CA ASP A 170 12.62 -22.68 1.86
C ASP A 170 14.05 -22.58 1.31
N GLU A 171 14.22 -22.07 0.09
CA GLU A 171 15.53 -21.83 -0.53
C GLU A 171 15.66 -20.53 -1.36
N ASP A 172 16.87 -20.26 -1.83
CA ASP A 172 17.14 -19.13 -2.71
C ASP A 172 16.62 -19.37 -4.13
N ASP A 173 16.09 -18.30 -4.73
CA ASP A 173 15.57 -18.37 -6.09
C ASP A 173 16.71 -18.60 -7.11
N SER A 174 16.55 -19.63 -7.93
CA SER A 174 17.45 -20.06 -9.01
C SER A 174 17.12 -19.43 -10.37
N SER A 175 16.21 -18.46 -10.44
CA SER A 175 15.89 -17.75 -11.68
C SER A 175 17.10 -16.97 -12.19
N ALA A 176 17.23 -16.87 -13.52
CA ALA A 176 18.24 -16.01 -14.14
C ALA A 176 17.99 -14.51 -13.88
N VAL A 177 16.74 -14.13 -13.62
CA VAL A 177 16.35 -12.75 -13.29
C VAL A 177 16.83 -12.39 -11.88
N SER A 178 17.48 -11.23 -11.74
CA SER A 178 17.86 -10.69 -10.44
C SER A 178 16.69 -9.97 -9.76
N ALA A 179 16.75 -9.81 -8.44
CA ALA A 179 15.81 -8.98 -7.68
C ALA A 179 15.67 -7.56 -8.24
N SER A 180 16.77 -6.91 -8.60
CA SER A 180 16.77 -5.56 -9.18
C SER A 180 16.13 -5.49 -10.57
N THR A 181 16.34 -6.52 -11.39
CA THR A 181 15.74 -6.61 -12.73
C THR A 181 14.24 -6.81 -12.62
N LEU A 182 13.80 -7.69 -11.72
CA LEU A 182 12.38 -7.92 -11.47
C LEU A 182 11.70 -6.68 -10.85
N ALA A 183 12.35 -5.99 -9.92
CA ALA A 183 11.84 -4.73 -9.37
C ALA A 183 11.65 -3.68 -10.47
N THR A 184 12.61 -3.55 -11.40
CA THR A 184 12.49 -2.64 -12.56
C THR A 184 11.33 -3.03 -13.48
N PHE A 185 11.10 -4.33 -13.68
CA PHE A 185 9.94 -4.83 -14.42
C PHE A 185 8.63 -4.45 -13.72
N LEU A 186 8.54 -4.65 -12.40
CA LEU A 186 7.36 -4.32 -11.61
C LEU A 186 7.10 -2.81 -11.53
N ASP A 187 8.14 -1.98 -11.44
CA ASP A 187 8.01 -0.52 -11.48
C ASP A 187 7.46 -0.02 -12.83
N LYS A 188 7.77 -0.71 -13.94
CA LYS A 188 7.19 -0.39 -15.26
C LYS A 188 5.76 -0.88 -15.39
N LEU A 189 5.47 -2.08 -14.86
CA LEU A 189 4.16 -2.69 -14.93
C LEU A 189 3.14 -1.99 -14.02
N LYS A 190 3.57 -1.60 -12.82
CA LYS A 190 2.79 -0.90 -11.80
C LYS A 190 3.52 0.36 -11.34
N PRO A 191 3.53 1.42 -12.16
CA PRO A 191 4.16 2.69 -11.81
C PRO A 191 3.66 3.22 -10.46
N ALA A 192 4.50 4.02 -9.80
CA ALA A 192 4.09 4.71 -8.59
C ALA A 192 2.81 5.52 -8.85
N ALA A 193 1.91 5.51 -7.86
CA ALA A 193 0.70 6.33 -7.89
C ALA A 193 1.06 7.82 -7.99
N GLN A 194 0.08 8.65 -8.34
CA GLN A 194 0.28 10.10 -8.53
C GLN A 194 0.84 10.80 -7.29
N ASP A 195 0.56 10.26 -6.10
CA ASP A 195 1.09 10.74 -4.84
C ASP A 195 2.53 10.30 -4.56
N GLY A 196 3.15 9.49 -5.44
CA GLY A 196 4.51 8.94 -5.32
C GLY A 196 4.59 7.63 -4.54
N ARG A 197 3.45 7.05 -4.11
CA ARG A 197 3.42 5.75 -3.43
C ARG A 197 3.71 4.61 -4.41
N LYS A 198 4.51 3.62 -3.99
CA LYS A 198 4.73 2.41 -4.77
C LYS A 198 3.43 1.60 -4.89
N SER A 199 3.08 1.19 -6.11
CA SER A 199 1.82 0.48 -6.43
C SER A 199 1.96 -1.05 -6.40
N TRP A 200 3.08 -1.55 -5.87
CA TRP A 200 3.33 -2.96 -5.67
C TRP A 200 4.18 -3.19 -4.41
N ILE A 201 4.07 -4.38 -3.83
CA ILE A 201 4.88 -4.82 -2.69
C ILE A 201 5.21 -6.31 -2.85
N PHE A 202 6.38 -6.71 -2.35
CA PHE A 202 6.81 -8.11 -2.30
C PHE A 202 7.13 -8.49 -0.87
N ASN A 203 6.56 -9.59 -0.40
CA ASN A 203 6.75 -10.12 0.94
C ASN A 203 7.26 -11.56 0.85
N PHE A 204 8.24 -11.88 1.70
CA PHE A 204 8.88 -13.18 1.70
C PHE A 204 8.65 -13.90 3.03
N ILE A 205 8.21 -15.16 2.96
CA ILE A 205 8.20 -16.11 4.06
C ILE A 205 9.19 -17.21 3.70
N GLY A 206 10.35 -17.23 4.35
CA GLY A 206 11.41 -18.17 3.99
C GLY A 206 12.54 -18.26 5.01
N VAL A 207 13.64 -18.87 4.58
CA VAL A 207 14.88 -18.91 5.36
C VAL A 207 15.56 -17.54 5.25
N LEU A 208 15.78 -16.89 6.39
CA LEU A 208 16.28 -15.50 6.42
C LEU A 208 17.80 -15.41 6.63
N ASP A 209 18.41 -16.46 7.15
CA ASP A 209 19.83 -16.53 7.43
C ASP A 209 20.31 -18.00 7.46
N ASN A 210 21.63 -18.18 7.44
CA ASN A 210 22.26 -19.51 7.54
C ASN A 210 22.35 -20.02 8.98
N SER A 211 21.37 -19.69 9.84
CA SER A 211 21.37 -20.11 11.25
C SER A 211 21.14 -21.62 11.39
N SER A 212 21.78 -22.22 12.40
CA SER A 212 21.50 -23.60 12.80
C SER A 212 20.08 -23.81 13.31
N THR A 213 19.37 -22.75 13.69
CA THR A 213 18.00 -22.81 14.22
C THR A 213 16.91 -22.82 13.15
N CYS A 214 17.26 -22.58 11.89
CA CYS A 214 16.31 -22.57 10.78
C CYS A 214 16.75 -23.58 9.71
N ARG A 215 16.28 -24.82 9.86
CA ARG A 215 16.48 -25.94 8.94
C ARG A 215 15.13 -26.39 8.39
N THR A 216 15.06 -26.61 7.09
CA THR A 216 13.78 -26.88 6.40
C THR A 216 13.69 -28.31 5.88
N PHE A 217 14.83 -28.90 5.53
CA PHE A 217 14.95 -30.33 5.22
C PHE A 217 16.20 -30.96 5.84
N ASN A 218 16.03 -31.83 6.85
CA ASN A 218 17.14 -32.35 7.66
C ASN A 218 18.02 -31.20 8.21
N ASP A 219 19.30 -31.14 7.82
CA ASP A 219 20.23 -30.06 8.17
C ASP A 219 20.37 -29.00 7.06
N TYR A 220 19.59 -29.09 5.99
CA TYR A 220 19.60 -28.12 4.89
C TYR A 220 19.01 -26.77 5.33
N SER A 221 19.65 -25.71 4.86
CA SER A 221 19.23 -24.32 5.03
C SER A 221 19.80 -23.53 3.87
N SER A 222 18.94 -22.80 3.17
CA SER A 222 19.31 -21.99 2.02
C SER A 222 18.58 -20.65 2.12
N PRO A 223 19.25 -19.57 2.55
CA PRO A 223 18.59 -18.28 2.72
C PRO A 223 18.12 -17.72 1.38
N GLY A 224 16.87 -17.23 1.34
CA GLY A 224 16.28 -16.62 0.15
C GLY A 224 16.87 -15.25 -0.17
N THR A 225 18.14 -15.18 -0.57
CA THR A 225 18.87 -13.91 -0.74
C THR A 225 18.25 -13.01 -1.80
N LYS A 226 17.80 -13.57 -2.92
CA LYS A 226 17.13 -12.79 -3.98
C LYS A 226 15.76 -12.30 -3.53
N GLN A 227 14.98 -13.15 -2.85
CA GLN A 227 13.67 -12.78 -2.34
C GLN A 227 13.78 -11.69 -1.26
N MET A 228 14.74 -11.81 -0.34
CA MET A 228 14.99 -10.79 0.67
C MET A 228 15.43 -9.46 0.03
N ALA A 229 16.29 -9.49 -0.98
CA ALA A 229 16.68 -8.28 -1.71
C ALA A 229 15.49 -7.63 -2.44
N LEU A 230 14.60 -8.44 -3.03
CA LEU A 230 13.37 -7.93 -3.66
C LEU A 230 12.40 -7.34 -2.63
N ALA A 231 12.25 -7.98 -1.47
CA ALA A 231 11.46 -7.47 -0.36
C ALA A 231 11.99 -6.11 0.12
N ASP A 232 13.31 -5.94 0.22
CA ASP A 232 13.94 -4.66 0.58
C ASP A 232 13.68 -3.57 -0.48
N LEU A 233 13.82 -3.90 -1.77
CA LEU A 233 13.50 -2.98 -2.87
C LEU A 233 12.01 -2.61 -2.94
N ALA A 234 11.13 -3.53 -2.53
CA ALA A 234 9.69 -3.33 -2.47
C ALA A 234 9.24 -2.60 -1.21
N GLY A 235 10.09 -2.54 -0.18
CA GLY A 235 9.69 -2.15 1.17
C GLY A 235 8.65 -3.09 1.76
N GLY A 236 8.77 -4.40 1.53
CA GLY A 236 7.88 -5.41 2.11
C GLY A 236 8.47 -6.13 3.32
N THR A 237 7.83 -7.22 3.72
CA THR A 237 8.21 -7.97 4.92
C THR A 237 9.08 -9.18 4.59
N LYS A 238 9.91 -9.57 5.56
CA LYS A 238 10.74 -10.78 5.53
C LYS A 238 10.44 -11.57 6.81
N GLU A 239 9.86 -12.74 6.65
CA GLU A 239 9.32 -13.55 7.75
C GLU A 239 9.94 -14.94 7.74
N SER A 240 10.22 -15.50 8.91
CA SER A 240 10.88 -16.81 8.99
C SER A 240 9.91 -17.97 8.82
N ILE A 241 10.19 -18.82 7.83
CA ILE A 241 9.46 -20.07 7.55
C ILE A 241 9.62 -21.13 8.64
N CYS A 242 10.68 -21.03 9.45
CA CYS A 242 11.00 -21.96 10.53
C CYS A 242 10.17 -21.76 11.79
N SER A 243 9.29 -20.75 11.80
CA SER A 243 8.30 -20.56 12.84
C SER A 243 7.37 -21.78 12.93
N SER A 244 7.00 -22.19 14.16
CA SER A 244 6.09 -23.33 14.38
C SER A 244 4.68 -23.10 13.83
N ASN A 245 4.30 -21.84 13.63
CA ASN A 245 3.14 -21.40 12.87
C ASN A 245 3.48 -20.11 12.11
N LEU A 246 2.68 -19.78 11.09
CA LEU A 246 2.85 -18.57 10.26
C LEU A 246 1.90 -17.43 10.65
N THR A 247 1.30 -17.46 11.85
CA THR A 247 0.33 -16.45 12.30
C THR A 247 0.92 -15.05 12.30
N SER A 248 2.12 -14.89 12.87
CA SER A 248 2.82 -13.59 12.90
C SER A 248 3.20 -13.14 11.49
N ALA A 249 3.74 -14.04 10.67
CA ALA A 249 4.14 -13.74 9.30
C ALA A 249 2.97 -13.19 8.47
N VAL A 250 1.86 -13.92 8.44
CA VAL A 250 0.65 -13.49 7.70
C VAL A 250 0.04 -12.24 8.33
N SER A 251 0.10 -12.09 9.66
CA SER A 251 -0.38 -10.88 10.33
C SER A 251 0.43 -9.63 9.96
N ASN A 252 1.75 -9.75 9.86
CA ASN A 252 2.65 -8.66 9.48
C ASN A 252 2.45 -8.29 8.01
N ILE A 253 2.35 -9.27 7.11
CA ILE A 253 2.05 -9.05 5.68
C ILE A 253 0.72 -8.33 5.53
N LYS A 254 -0.33 -8.84 6.19
CA LYS A 254 -1.65 -8.20 6.23
C LYS A 254 -1.53 -6.76 6.72
N ALA A 255 -0.89 -6.54 7.87
CA ALA A 255 -0.73 -5.19 8.43
C ALA A 255 -0.02 -4.26 7.45
N ARG A 256 1.00 -4.75 6.73
CA ARG A 256 1.73 -3.99 5.73
C ARG A 256 0.86 -3.64 4.50
N ILE A 257 0.10 -4.60 3.98
CA ILE A 257 -0.85 -4.35 2.89
C ILE A 257 -1.85 -3.28 3.32
N VAL A 258 -2.51 -3.48 4.47
CA VAL A 258 -3.49 -2.55 5.04
C VAL A 258 -2.88 -1.18 5.25
N GLN A 259 -1.65 -1.09 5.77
CA GLN A 259 -0.96 0.17 5.97
C GLN A 259 -0.77 0.94 4.65
N ILE A 260 -0.19 0.31 3.61
CA ILE A 260 0.06 0.96 2.31
C ILE A 260 -1.23 1.51 1.72
N LEU A 261 -2.25 0.70 1.88
CA LEU A 261 -3.59 0.98 1.47
C LEU A 261 -4.12 2.19 2.27
N THR A 262 -4.31 2.09 3.58
CA THR A 262 -4.96 3.09 4.43
C THR A 262 -4.06 4.26 4.85
N ASP A 263 -2.92 4.46 4.20
CA ASP A 263 -2.12 5.67 4.39
C ASP A 263 -2.70 6.81 3.57
N PHE A 264 -3.07 7.88 4.26
CA PHE A 264 -3.75 9.03 3.68
C PHE A 264 -2.74 10.16 3.43
N THR A 265 -2.33 10.33 2.16
CA THR A 265 -1.47 11.44 1.77
C THR A 265 -2.25 12.76 1.82
N LEU A 266 -1.73 13.71 2.59
CA LEU A 266 -2.22 15.07 2.67
C LEU A 266 -1.71 15.88 1.48
N ALA A 267 -2.59 16.69 0.90
CA ALA A 267 -2.25 17.54 -0.24
C ALA A 267 -1.14 18.56 0.07
N GLU A 268 -1.08 19.03 1.32
CA GLU A 268 -0.14 20.06 1.77
C GLU A 268 0.51 19.68 3.09
N LYS A 269 1.63 20.35 3.41
CA LYS A 269 2.29 20.23 4.71
C LYS A 269 1.36 20.80 5.80
N PRO A 270 0.93 20.00 6.79
CA PRO A 270 0.04 20.49 7.84
C PRO A 270 0.81 21.16 8.98
N VAL A 271 0.15 22.07 9.69
CA VAL A 271 0.49 22.37 11.09
C VAL A 271 -0.02 21.21 11.93
N VAL A 272 0.89 20.33 12.38
CA VAL A 272 0.55 19.02 12.97
C VAL A 272 -0.45 19.11 14.13
N SER A 273 -0.35 20.14 14.99
CA SER A 273 -1.27 20.34 16.12
C SER A 273 -2.71 20.67 15.73
N THR A 274 -2.97 21.01 14.47
CA THR A 274 -4.30 21.33 13.95
C THR A 274 -4.99 20.15 13.27
N ILE A 275 -4.28 19.01 13.09
CA ILE A 275 -4.83 17.84 12.43
C ILE A 275 -6.00 17.28 13.26
N SER A 276 -7.17 17.20 12.66
CA SER A 276 -8.36 16.57 13.21
C SER A 276 -8.83 15.46 12.29
N VAL A 277 -8.93 14.24 12.83
CA VAL A 277 -9.32 13.05 12.06
C VAL A 277 -10.69 12.58 12.51
N ARG A 278 -11.60 12.38 11.55
CA ARG A 278 -12.93 11.81 11.76
C ARG A 278 -13.16 10.65 10.81
N VAL A 279 -13.77 9.59 11.33
CA VAL A 279 -14.23 8.42 10.57
C VAL A 279 -15.73 8.27 10.81
N ASN A 280 -16.54 8.30 9.76
CA ASN A 280 -18.00 8.33 9.83
C ASN A 280 -18.53 9.39 10.80
N GLY A 281 -17.89 10.58 10.80
CA GLY A 281 -18.20 11.69 11.70
C GLY A 281 -17.66 11.58 13.13
N VAL A 282 -17.17 10.40 13.55
CA VAL A 282 -16.62 10.16 14.89
C VAL A 282 -15.15 10.58 14.94
N GLN A 283 -14.79 11.40 15.94
CA GLN A 283 -13.42 11.84 16.13
C GLN A 283 -12.52 10.68 16.58
N ILE A 284 -11.39 10.51 15.91
CA ILE A 284 -10.39 9.49 16.21
C ILE A 284 -9.21 10.14 16.97
N PRO A 285 -8.82 9.61 18.13
CA PRO A 285 -7.68 10.15 18.88
C PRO A 285 -6.35 9.87 18.16
N GLN A 286 -5.37 10.75 18.37
CA GLN A 286 -4.00 10.49 17.97
C GLN A 286 -3.40 9.39 18.85
N GLY A 287 -2.75 8.39 18.25
CA GLY A 287 -2.16 7.27 18.97
C GLY A 287 -1.50 6.26 18.04
N ALA A 288 -0.33 5.75 18.44
CA ALA A 288 0.46 4.80 17.65
C ALA A 288 0.00 3.33 17.81
N THR A 289 -0.81 3.03 18.83
CA THR A 289 -1.35 1.67 19.06
C THR A 289 -2.79 1.55 18.57
N ASN A 290 -3.61 2.55 18.88
CA ASN A 290 -4.99 2.65 18.44
C ASN A 290 -5.34 4.13 18.23
N GLY A 291 -5.67 4.50 17.01
CA GLY A 291 -5.85 5.90 16.62
C GLY A 291 -5.15 6.22 15.31
N TRP A 292 -4.54 7.41 15.24
CA TRP A 292 -3.75 7.82 14.08
C TRP A 292 -2.42 8.49 14.45
N THR A 293 -1.47 8.51 13.51
CA THR A 293 -0.22 9.27 13.61
C THR A 293 0.04 10.06 12.34
N TYR A 294 0.61 11.25 12.47
CA TYR A 294 1.21 11.98 11.35
C TYR A 294 2.62 11.49 11.07
N LEU A 295 2.96 11.31 9.80
CA LEU A 295 4.27 10.86 9.33
C LEU A 295 4.72 11.69 8.12
N LEU A 296 6.03 11.84 7.98
CA LEU A 296 6.68 12.34 6.77
C LEU A 296 7.46 11.19 6.15
N GLU A 297 7.00 10.67 5.01
CA GLU A 297 7.67 9.59 4.27
C GLU A 297 8.25 10.12 2.97
N GLY A 298 9.58 10.31 2.94
CA GLY A 298 10.23 11.06 1.88
C GLY A 298 9.73 12.52 1.86
N LYS A 299 8.95 12.87 0.84
CA LYS A 299 8.31 14.20 0.71
C LYS A 299 6.80 14.17 0.96
N ARG A 300 6.23 13.02 1.32
CA ARG A 300 4.78 12.83 1.48
C ARG A 300 4.39 13.04 2.93
N HIS A 301 3.45 13.94 3.15
CA HIS A 301 2.79 14.16 4.44
C HIS A 301 1.63 13.18 4.54
N LEU A 302 1.58 12.34 5.57
CA LEU A 302 0.52 11.33 5.66
C LEU A 302 -0.02 11.14 7.06
N VAL A 303 -1.31 10.77 7.12
CA VAL A 303 -1.99 10.26 8.31
C VAL A 303 -2.11 8.76 8.18
N ARG A 304 -1.58 8.04 9.17
CA ARG A 304 -1.65 6.58 9.28
C ARG A 304 -2.56 6.19 10.42
N PHE A 305 -3.49 5.27 10.15
CA PHE A 305 -4.36 4.68 11.17
C PHE A 305 -3.73 3.43 11.79
N HIS A 306 -4.07 3.17 13.06
CA HIS A 306 -3.54 2.06 13.85
C HIS A 306 -4.64 1.33 14.61
N GLY A 307 -4.44 0.04 14.88
CA GLY A 307 -5.31 -0.75 15.74
C GLY A 307 -6.73 -0.87 15.19
N THR A 308 -7.72 -0.71 16.07
CA THR A 308 -9.15 -0.76 15.71
C THR A 308 -9.65 0.52 15.05
N ALA A 309 -8.82 1.57 15.00
CA ALA A 309 -9.14 2.81 14.29
C ALA A 309 -8.93 2.73 12.78
N VAL A 310 -8.32 1.65 12.26
CA VAL A 310 -8.18 1.43 10.81
C VAL A 310 -9.57 1.32 10.18
N PRO A 311 -9.95 2.26 9.30
CA PRO A 311 -11.29 2.31 8.75
C PRO A 311 -11.50 1.24 7.66
N PRO A 312 -12.72 0.66 7.54
CA PRO A 312 -13.07 -0.14 6.37
C PRO A 312 -13.16 0.73 5.10
N ALA A 313 -13.08 0.10 3.93
CA ALA A 313 -12.99 0.73 2.60
C ALA A 313 -14.04 1.80 2.26
N ASP A 314 -15.26 1.65 2.76
CA ASP A 314 -16.42 2.49 2.49
C ASP A 314 -16.69 3.53 3.59
N ALA A 315 -15.82 3.63 4.59
CA ALA A 315 -15.96 4.62 5.63
C ALA A 315 -15.74 6.03 5.09
N ASP A 316 -16.52 6.99 5.57
CA ASP A 316 -16.32 8.40 5.27
C ASP A 316 -15.20 8.96 6.15
N ILE A 317 -14.06 9.25 5.53
CA ILE A 317 -12.86 9.73 6.23
C ILE A 317 -12.68 11.20 5.93
N ARG A 318 -12.60 11.99 7.00
CA ARG A 318 -12.36 13.43 6.94
C ARG A 318 -11.14 13.78 7.78
N ILE A 319 -10.16 14.41 7.14
CA ILE A 319 -8.96 14.92 7.78
C ILE A 319 -8.93 16.42 7.54
N ASP A 320 -9.18 17.20 8.58
CA ASP A 320 -9.08 18.66 8.56
C ASP A 320 -7.73 19.09 9.17
N TYR A 321 -7.08 20.10 8.60
CA TYR A 321 -5.85 20.68 9.13
C TYR A 321 -5.63 22.09 8.57
N THR A 322 -4.79 22.89 9.25
CA THR A 322 -4.28 24.16 8.74
C THR A 322 -2.98 23.91 7.96
N PRO A 323 -2.84 24.34 6.70
CA PRO A 323 -1.58 24.29 5.98
C PRO A 323 -0.49 25.11 6.68
N ALA A 324 0.73 24.60 6.69
CA ALA A 324 1.88 25.28 7.30
C ALA A 324 2.42 26.44 6.44
N GLU A 325 2.07 26.48 5.16
CA GLU A 325 2.53 27.45 4.17
C GLU A 325 1.30 27.94 3.37
N ALA A 326 1.21 29.24 3.08
CA ALA A 326 0.15 29.79 2.25
C ALA A 326 0.40 29.45 0.78
N ARG A 327 -0.67 29.20 0.02
CA ARG A 327 -0.61 28.97 -1.44
C ARG A 327 -0.25 30.23 -2.22
#